data_AF-A0A427A0L6-F1
#
_entry.id   AF-A0A427A0L6-F1
#
_cell.length_a   1.000
_cell.length_b   1.000
_cell.length_c   1.000
_cell.angle_alpha   90.00
_cell.angle_beta   90.00
_cell.angle_gamma   90.00
#
_symmetry.space_group_name_H-M   'P 1'
#
loop_
_entity.id
_entity.type
_entity.pdbx_description
1 polymer ?
#
loop_
_entity_poly.entity_id
_entity_poly.type
_entity_poly.pdbx_seq_one_letter_code
_entity_poly.pdbx_strand_id
1 'polypeptide(L)' 'MLALLLPFSSCHEEKAIDKLESVERLVLTTVAGPESLAFDRRGEGPYTGVSGGRILKWQGKGRGWTGFAVNAGNR' A
#
# COMPACT_ATOMS: atom_id res chain seq x y z
N MET A 1 -5.20 -1.33 42.55
CA MET A 1 -4.83 -0.61 41.31
C MET A 1 -4.83 -1.64 40.19
N LEU A 2 -5.96 -1.76 39.49
CA LEU A 2 -6.20 -2.73 38.42
C LEU A 2 -5.74 -2.11 37.08
N ALA A 3 -4.86 -2.78 36.34
CA ALA A 3 -4.71 -2.56 34.91
C ALA A 3 -4.90 -3.92 34.24
N LEU A 4 -6.12 -4.18 33.79
CA LEU A 4 -6.46 -5.36 33.00
C LEU A 4 -5.74 -5.22 31.65
N LEU A 5 -4.81 -6.13 31.41
CA LEU A 5 -4.23 -6.41 30.11
C LEU A 5 -5.39 -6.68 29.14
N LEU A 6 -5.61 -5.79 28.18
CA LEU A 6 -6.49 -6.10 27.06
C LEU A 6 -5.88 -7.33 26.37
N PRO A 7 -6.60 -8.44 26.20
CA PRO A 7 -6.12 -9.50 25.34
C PRO A 7 -5.96 -8.86 23.97
N PHE A 8 -4.73 -8.83 23.45
CA PHE A 8 -4.50 -8.60 22.04
C PHE A 8 -5.44 -9.55 21.33
N SER A 9 -6.48 -8.96 20.71
CA SER A 9 -7.48 -9.69 19.96
C SER A 9 -6.73 -10.69 19.11
N SER A 10 -6.98 -11.98 19.35
CA SER A 10 -6.41 -13.06 18.56
C SER A 10 -6.68 -12.71 17.10
N CYS A 11 -5.65 -12.24 16.39
CA CYS A 11 -5.74 -12.01 14.96
C CYS A 11 -5.93 -13.40 14.38
N HIS A 12 -7.18 -13.68 14.07
CA HIS A 12 -7.61 -14.87 13.38
C HIS A 12 -6.60 -15.15 12.27
N GLU A 13 -5.92 -16.29 12.35
CA GLU A 13 -5.00 -16.74 11.31
C GLU A 13 -5.87 -17.16 10.11
N GLU A 14 -6.33 -16.16 9.36
CA GLU A 14 -6.93 -16.37 8.06
C GLU A 14 -5.81 -16.89 7.17
N LYS A 15 -5.93 -18.16 6.75
CA LYS A 15 -5.02 -18.82 5.82
C LYS A 15 -4.80 -17.93 4.60
N ALA A 16 -3.70 -17.18 4.61
CA ALA A 16 -3.39 -16.20 3.59
C ALA A 16 -2.94 -16.92 2.30
N ILE A 17 -3.93 -17.26 1.48
CA ILE A 17 -3.90 -17.32 0.01
C ILE A 17 -2.62 -17.94 -0.57
N ASP A 18 -2.53 -19.26 -0.59
CA ASP A 18 -1.58 -20.03 -1.40
C ASP A 18 -2.02 -20.08 -2.88
N LYS A 19 -2.33 -18.90 -3.44
CA LYS A 19 -2.74 -18.72 -4.84
C LYS A 19 -2.21 -17.41 -5.40
N LEU A 20 -0.89 -17.27 -5.37
CA LEU A 20 -0.17 -16.17 -6.00
C LEU A 20 0.41 -16.66 -7.35
N GLU A 21 -0.46 -17.10 -8.27
CA GLU A 21 -0.04 -17.65 -9.57
C GLU A 21 0.60 -16.59 -10.50
N SER A 22 0.52 -15.29 -10.15
CA SER A 22 1.22 -14.24 -10.89
C SER A 22 1.36 -12.97 -10.06
N VAL A 23 2.39 -12.90 -9.21
CA VAL A 23 2.78 -11.67 -8.52
C VAL A 23 3.96 -11.05 -9.24
N GLU A 24 3.75 -9.86 -9.79
CA GLU A 24 4.84 -9.04 -10.30
C GLU A 24 5.38 -8.16 -9.16
N ARG A 25 6.60 -8.45 -8.71
CA ARG A 25 7.26 -7.63 -7.69
C ARG A 25 7.96 -6.46 -8.38
N LEU A 26 7.48 -5.26 -8.10
CA LEU A 26 8.06 -4.04 -8.63
C LEU A 26 9.13 -3.52 -7.67
N VAL A 27 10.38 -3.52 -8.14
CA VAL A 27 11.51 -2.97 -7.39
C VAL A 27 11.65 -1.51 -7.76
N LEU A 28 11.16 -0.61 -6.90
CA LEU A 28 11.44 0.81 -7.01
C LEU A 28 12.79 1.09 -6.34
N THR A 29 13.81 1.44 -7.12
CA THR A 29 15.20 1.53 -6.68
C THR A 29 15.48 2.62 -5.65
N THR A 30 14.57 3.58 -5.48
CA THR A 30 14.80 4.78 -4.66
C THR A 30 13.81 4.97 -3.51
N VAL A 31 12.87 4.04 -3.29
CA VAL A 31 11.84 4.18 -2.26
C VAL A 31 11.46 2.85 -1.62
N ALA A 32 11.30 2.87 -0.30
CA ALA A 32 10.81 1.74 0.46
C ALA A 32 9.27 1.76 0.53
N GLY A 33 8.68 0.59 0.28
CA GLY A 33 7.34 0.16 0.67
C GLY A 33 6.15 0.92 0.07
N PRO A 34 5.14 0.24 -0.50
CA PRO A 34 3.78 0.74 -0.43
C PRO A 34 3.29 0.61 1.01
N GLU A 35 3.08 1.71 1.72
CA GLU A 35 2.57 1.67 3.12
C GLU A 35 1.07 1.33 3.17
N SER A 36 0.36 1.49 2.05
CA SER A 36 -1.07 1.18 1.91
C SER A 36 -1.50 1.20 0.42
N LEU A 37 -2.67 0.62 0.11
CA LEU A 37 -3.33 0.73 -1.19
C LEU A 37 -4.71 1.38 -1.03
N ALA A 38 -5.04 2.31 -1.92
CA ALA A 38 -6.36 2.95 -1.99
C ALA A 38 -6.96 2.79 -3.38
N PHE A 39 -8.29 2.71 -3.44
CA PHE A 39 -9.06 2.61 -4.68
C PHE A 39 -10.04 3.76 -4.73
N ASP A 40 -10.20 4.36 -5.91
CA ASP A 40 -11.23 5.37 -6.08
C ASP A 40 -12.56 4.75 -6.54
N ARG A 41 -13.64 5.51 -6.38
CA ARG A 41 -15.00 5.06 -6.76
C ARG A 41 -15.21 4.97 -8.27
N ARG A 42 -14.33 5.57 -9.06
CA ARG A 42 -14.39 5.56 -10.53
C ARG A 42 -13.70 4.33 -11.10
N GLY A 43 -13.07 3.51 -10.26
CA GLY A 43 -12.31 2.33 -10.67
C GLY A 43 -10.93 2.65 -11.22
N GLU A 44 -10.41 3.86 -10.99
CA GLU A 44 -9.05 4.19 -11.37
C GLU A 44 -8.05 3.84 -10.27
N GLY A 45 -6.79 3.66 -10.66
CA GLY A 45 -5.74 3.19 -9.76
C GLY A 45 -5.66 1.66 -9.76
N PRO A 46 -5.14 1.02 -8.68
CA PRO A 46 -4.95 1.53 -7.32
C PRO A 46 -3.91 2.63 -7.13
N TYR A 47 -3.93 3.26 -5.95
CA TYR A 47 -2.98 4.28 -5.50
C TYR A 47 -2.18 3.78 -4.30
N THR A 48 -0.92 4.19 -4.17
CA THR A 48 -0.10 3.85 -3.01
C THR A 48 0.82 5.00 -2.60
N GLY A 49 1.01 5.16 -1.29
CA GLY A 49 2.03 6.03 -0.72
C GLY A 49 3.36 5.30 -0.64
N VAL A 50 4.45 5.99 -0.99
CA VAL A 50 5.82 5.48 -0.84
C VAL A 50 6.64 6.42 0.03
N SER A 51 7.73 5.88 0.60
CA SER A 51 8.74 6.67 1.31
C SER A 51 9.11 7.95 0.54
N GLY A 52 9.19 9.08 1.24
CA GLY A 52 9.40 10.39 0.62
C GLY A 52 8.11 11.16 0.28
N GLY A 53 6.95 10.70 0.76
CA GLY A 53 5.70 11.47 0.72
C GLY A 53 5.08 11.59 -0.68
N ARG A 54 5.41 10.66 -1.58
CA ARG A 54 4.85 10.60 -2.94
C ARG A 54 3.70 9.60 -2.98
N ILE A 55 2.70 9.93 -3.80
CA ILE A 55 1.58 9.05 -4.13
C ILE A 55 1.79 8.58 -5.56
N LEU A 56 1.76 7.27 -5.77
CA LEU A 56 1.80 6.64 -7.08
C LEU A 56 0.42 6.11 -7.48
N LYS A 57 0.09 6.17 -8.77
CA LYS A 57 -1.11 5.58 -9.37
C LYS A 57 -0.72 4.49 -10.35
N TRP A 58 -1.34 3.32 -10.23
CA TRP A 58 -1.26 2.26 -11.24
C TRP A 58 -2.10 2.64 -12.46
N GLN A 59 -1.49 2.61 -13.65
CA GLN A 59 -2.15 2.93 -14.92
C GLN A 59 -2.24 1.72 -15.87
N GLY A 60 -2.19 0.50 -15.32
CA GLY A 60 -2.23 -0.73 -16.10
C GLY A 60 -0.85 -1.19 -16.60
N LYS A 61 -0.80 -2.41 -17.15
CA LYS A 61 0.46 -3.10 -17.51
C LYS A 61 1.34 -2.33 -18.49
N GLY A 62 0.76 -1.54 -19.40
CA GLY A 62 1.53 -0.80 -20.41
C GLY A 62 2.26 0.43 -19.87
N ARG A 63 1.81 1.00 -18.75
CA ARG A 63 2.37 2.24 -18.18
C ARG A 63 2.91 2.05 -16.76
N GLY A 64 2.45 1.04 -16.04
CA GLY A 64 2.88 0.71 -14.69
C GLY A 64 2.46 1.76 -13.66
N TRP A 65 3.27 1.89 -12.61
CA TRP A 65 3.09 2.93 -11.59
C TRP A 65 3.65 4.27 -12.06
N THR A 66 2.89 5.32 -11.81
CA THR A 66 3.22 6.69 -12.21
C THR A 66 3.03 7.65 -11.05
N GLY A 67 3.78 8.75 -11.03
CA GLY A 67 3.61 9.80 -10.04
C GLY A 67 2.21 10.43 -10.15
N PHE A 68 1.50 10.47 -9.03
CA PHE A 68 0.19 11.11 -8.91
C PHE A 68 0.26 12.42 -8.13
N ALA A 69 0.88 12.39 -6.95
CA ALA A 69 1.04 13.57 -6.11
C ALA A 69 2.32 13.48 -5.27
N VAL A 70 2.76 14.63 -4.76
CA VAL A 70 3.81 14.72 -3.74
C VAL A 70 3.33 15.71 -2.69
N ASN A 71 3.59 15.42 -1.41
CA ASN A 71 3.35 16.40 -0.36
C ASN A 71 4.28 17.61 -0.57
N ALA A 72 3.71 18.74 -0.98
CA ALA A 72 4.43 20.01 -0.97
C ALA A 72 4.56 20.44 0.48
N GLY A 73 5.68 20.10 1.12
CA GLY A 73 5.93 20.51 2.50
C GLY A 73 5.67 22.01 2.65
N ASN A 74 4.80 22.39 3.59
CA ASN A 74 4.64 23.77 3.99
C ASN A 74 6.00 24.26 4.49
N ARG A 75 6.62 25.20 3.76
CA ARG A 75 7.94 25.73 4.07
C ARG A 75 7.82 27.10 4.72
#